data_AF-A0A9D0YJQ1-F1
#
_entry.id   AF-A0A9D0YJQ1-F1
#
_cell.length_a   1.000
_cell.length_b   1.000
_cell.length_c   1.000
_cell.angle_alpha   90.00
_cell.angle_beta   90.00
_cell.angle_gamma   90.00
#
_symmetry.space_group_name_H-M   'P 1'
#
loop_
_entity.id
_entity.type
_entity.pdbx_description
1 polymer ?
#
loop_
_entity_poly.entity_id
_entity_poly.type
_entity_poly.pdbx_seq_one_letter_code
_entity_poly.pdbx_strand_id
1 'polypeptide(L)'
;MSPQKRATIVASSVALLLVLVKFMIGVASGSVAVLASAIDSLLDMIISVFNFFAIKKSEEKATDRFQYGKGKVQAIAAVIEGTVITLSGFYIIYEAIKKAVNGGETTLVNPAIMVMIFSIGVTFLLVEYLMRVAKQTDNIVIKSDALHYKTDLLTNGVILFSLVIVSLTGWDMVDAIFGFGIGIYIIYSAYGIIKEGIYMLLDHALDAEVVNQIESKIDEHPLVNSHHWLKTRTDGSNNYVEFHLVLEPDMTLLEAHRISDQIEERIMRLDERKVWIITPHYDPYDDEEINNMNVDGHQER
;
A
#
# COMPACT_ATOMS: atom_id res chain seq x y z
N MET A 1 14.56 2.34 -15.05
CA MET A 1 14.24 2.28 -13.60
C MET A 1 12.77 2.60 -13.46
N SER A 2 12.00 1.76 -12.78
CA SER A 2 10.55 1.92 -12.65
C SER A 2 10.19 3.21 -11.91
N PRO A 3 8.98 3.78 -12.15
CA PRO A 3 8.49 4.93 -11.39
C PRO A 3 8.48 4.69 -9.86
N GLN A 4 8.12 3.48 -9.44
CA GLN A 4 8.09 3.04 -8.04
C GLN A 4 9.48 3.12 -7.39
N LYS A 5 10.50 2.58 -8.08
CA LYS A 5 11.89 2.63 -7.60
C LYS A 5 12.46 4.05 -7.60
N ARG A 6 12.07 4.90 -8.56
CA ARG A 6 12.40 6.33 -8.53
C ARG A 6 11.77 7.02 -7.32
N ALA A 7 10.52 6.70 -7.01
CA ALA A 7 9.81 7.29 -5.89
C ALA A 7 10.47 6.97 -4.55
N THR A 8 10.82 5.71 -4.30
CA THR A 8 11.52 5.30 -3.05
C THR A 8 12.92 5.89 -2.92
N ILE A 9 13.65 6.09 -4.04
CA ILE A 9 14.94 6.80 -4.01
C ILE A 9 14.74 8.26 -3.63
N VAL A 10 13.74 8.94 -4.20
CA VAL A 10 13.42 10.32 -3.84
C VAL A 10 13.03 10.43 -2.37
N ALA A 11 12.13 9.56 -1.90
CA ALA A 11 11.73 9.50 -0.49
C ALA A 11 12.93 9.28 0.44
N SER A 12 13.74 8.26 0.17
CA SER A 12 14.95 7.97 0.96
C SER A 12 15.95 9.13 0.97
N SER A 13 16.09 9.83 -0.16
CA SER A 13 17.00 10.99 -0.28
C SER A 13 16.49 12.20 0.51
N VAL A 14 15.18 12.44 0.47
CA VAL A 14 14.53 13.49 1.26
C VAL A 14 14.60 13.17 2.75
N ALA A 15 14.36 11.92 3.14
CA ALA A 15 14.48 11.47 4.53
C ALA A 15 15.89 11.72 5.06
N LEU A 16 16.92 11.31 4.30
CA LEU A 16 18.32 11.56 4.66
C LEU A 16 18.63 13.06 4.80
N LEU A 17 18.13 13.90 3.88
CA LEU A 17 18.28 15.34 3.98
C LEU A 17 17.67 15.89 5.28
N LEU A 18 16.44 15.48 5.61
CA LEU A 18 15.75 15.91 6.83
C LEU A 18 16.48 15.47 8.10
N VAL A 19 16.98 14.23 8.14
CA VAL A 19 17.81 13.73 9.24
C VAL A 19 19.04 14.61 9.44
N LEU A 20 19.79 14.89 8.38
CA LEU A 20 21.02 15.69 8.46
C LEU A 20 20.73 17.11 8.94
N VAL A 21 19.70 17.76 8.38
CA VAL A 21 19.31 19.12 8.75
C VAL A 21 18.89 19.19 10.22
N LYS A 22 17.97 18.31 10.65
CA LYS A 22 17.48 18.28 12.03
C LYS A 22 18.59 17.93 13.02
N PHE A 23 19.46 16.97 12.68
CA PHE A 23 20.57 16.58 13.54
C PHE A 23 21.58 17.72 13.72
N MET A 24 22.05 18.34 12.63
CA MET A 24 23.00 19.46 12.70
C MET A 24 22.44 20.63 13.49
N ILE A 25 21.19 21.02 13.24
CA ILE A 25 20.57 22.14 13.95
C ILE A 25 20.25 21.78 15.40
N GLY A 26 19.85 20.53 15.68
CA GLY A 26 19.61 20.04 17.03
C GLY A 26 20.87 20.11 17.90
N VAL A 27 22.01 19.67 17.37
CA VAL A 27 23.31 19.78 18.06
C VAL A 27 23.74 21.24 18.21
N ALA A 28 23.67 22.03 17.13
CA ALA A 28 24.12 23.43 17.16
C ALA A 28 23.27 24.32 18.09
N SER A 29 21.97 24.06 18.16
CA SER A 29 21.04 24.80 19.04
C SER A 29 20.97 24.26 20.47
N GLY A 30 21.52 23.06 20.73
CA GLY A 30 21.33 22.34 21.99
C GLY A 30 19.88 21.92 22.26
N SER A 31 19.01 21.94 21.25
CA SER A 31 17.58 21.67 21.41
C SER A 31 17.30 20.16 21.45
N VAL A 32 16.92 19.68 22.63
CA VAL A 32 16.48 18.29 22.84
C VAL A 32 15.26 17.95 21.97
N ALA A 33 14.34 18.91 21.78
CA ALA A 33 13.15 18.71 20.93
C ALA A 33 13.50 18.52 19.44
N VAL A 34 14.46 19.29 18.92
CA VAL A 34 14.92 19.13 17.52
C VAL A 34 15.70 17.82 17.36
N LEU A 35 16.50 17.43 18.35
CA LEU A 35 17.20 16.14 18.36
C LEU A 35 16.22 14.96 18.40
N ALA A 36 15.15 15.04 19.19
CA ALA A 36 14.09 14.02 19.21
C ALA A 36 13.43 13.89 17.81
N SER A 37 13.08 15.02 17.18
CA SER A 37 12.54 15.01 15.81
C SER A 37 13.54 14.51 14.75
N ALA A 38 14.84 14.59 15.02
CA ALA A 38 15.86 14.01 14.14
C ALA A 38 15.89 12.47 14.24
N ILE A 39 15.63 11.91 15.43
CA ILE A 39 15.49 10.46 15.64
C ILE A 39 14.26 9.93 14.90
N ASP A 40 13.13 10.65 14.96
CA ASP A 40 11.94 10.28 14.19
C ASP A 40 12.26 10.23 12.69
N SER A 41 12.89 11.27 12.14
CA SER A 41 13.31 11.27 10.73
C SER A 41 14.33 10.17 10.39
N LEU A 42 15.11 9.69 11.36
CA LEU A 42 16.00 8.56 11.15
C LEU A 42 15.21 7.25 10.99
N LEU A 43 14.13 7.07 11.77
CA LEU A 43 13.21 5.95 11.59
C LEU A 43 12.52 6.03 10.22
N ASP A 44 12.09 7.21 9.79
CA ASP A 44 11.50 7.43 8.46
C ASP A 44 12.47 7.03 7.34
N MET A 45 13.76 7.39 7.49
CA MET A 45 14.81 7.00 6.56
C MET A 45 14.98 5.47 6.52
N ILE A 46 14.96 4.79 7.67
CA ILE A 46 15.06 3.33 7.74
C ILE A 46 13.87 2.67 7.02
N ILE A 47 12.65 3.17 7.25
CA ILE A 47 11.43 2.68 6.58
C ILE A 47 11.52 2.91 5.06
N SER A 48 11.95 4.10 4.63
CA SER A 48 12.11 4.43 3.20
C SER A 48 13.13 3.51 2.50
N VAL A 49 14.25 3.21 3.17
CA VAL A 49 15.26 2.27 2.66
C VAL A 49 14.69 0.85 2.58
N PHE A 50 13.94 0.43 3.60
CA PHE A 50 13.25 -0.86 3.59
C PHE A 50 12.25 -0.95 2.42
N ASN A 51 11.46 0.10 2.17
CA ASN A 51 10.54 0.19 1.05
C ASN A 51 11.25 0.12 -0.31
N PHE A 52 12.41 0.77 -0.46
CA PHE A 52 13.25 0.60 -1.64
C PHE A 52 13.66 -0.86 -1.87
N PHE A 53 14.07 -1.56 -0.81
CA PHE A 53 14.41 -2.99 -0.90
C PHE A 53 13.20 -3.86 -1.23
N ALA A 54 12.04 -3.59 -0.63
CA ALA A 54 10.80 -4.30 -0.92
C ALA A 54 10.41 -4.19 -2.40
N ILE A 55 10.41 -2.98 -2.95
CA ILE A 55 10.10 -2.75 -4.37
C ILE A 55 11.14 -3.42 -5.25
N LYS A 56 12.44 -3.20 -4.98
CA LYS A 56 13.53 -3.84 -5.74
C LYS A 56 13.39 -5.37 -5.75
N LYS A 57 13.01 -5.97 -4.61
CA LYS A 57 12.87 -7.42 -4.48
C LYS A 57 11.63 -7.94 -5.20
N SER A 58 10.53 -7.18 -5.16
CA SER A 58 9.29 -7.54 -5.83
C SER A 58 9.36 -7.47 -7.36
N GLU A 59 10.21 -6.60 -7.89
CA GLU A 59 10.47 -6.47 -9.34
C GLU A 59 11.45 -7.53 -9.87
N GLU A 60 12.01 -8.39 -9.01
CA GLU A 60 12.83 -9.52 -9.48
C GLU A 60 11.97 -10.51 -10.27
N LYS A 61 12.48 -10.94 -11.43
CA LYS A 61 11.86 -11.99 -12.23
C LYS A 61 11.74 -13.30 -11.45
N ALA A 62 10.79 -14.13 -11.86
CA ALA A 62 10.65 -15.50 -11.36
C ALA A 62 11.96 -16.28 -11.49
N THR A 63 12.19 -17.16 -10.53
CA THR A 63 13.34 -18.09 -10.49
C THR A 63 12.85 -19.50 -10.15
N ASP A 64 13.70 -20.51 -10.32
CA ASP A 64 13.33 -21.91 -10.01
C ASP A 64 12.86 -22.11 -8.56
N ARG A 65 13.31 -21.26 -7.63
CA ARG A 65 12.87 -21.27 -6.23
C ARG A 65 11.60 -20.45 -5.97
N PHE A 66 11.31 -19.48 -6.84
CA PHE A 66 10.19 -18.55 -6.72
C PHE A 66 9.53 -18.43 -8.10
N GLN A 67 8.76 -19.45 -8.48
CA GLN A 67 8.20 -19.61 -9.83
C GLN A 67 7.18 -18.53 -10.21
N TYR A 68 6.51 -17.95 -9.21
CA TYR A 68 5.59 -16.80 -9.37
C TYR A 68 6.28 -15.46 -9.06
N GLY A 69 7.60 -15.44 -8.90
CA GLY A 69 8.35 -14.25 -8.50
C GLY A 69 8.14 -13.87 -7.03
N LYS A 70 8.33 -12.58 -6.73
CA LYS A 70 8.36 -12.05 -5.35
C LYS A 70 7.42 -10.86 -5.16
N GLY A 71 6.37 -10.74 -5.98
CA GLY A 71 5.40 -9.64 -5.91
C GLY A 71 4.84 -9.42 -4.50
N LYS A 72 4.47 -10.50 -3.80
CA LYS A 72 3.95 -10.49 -2.42
C LYS A 72 4.87 -9.85 -1.38
N VAL A 73 6.15 -9.62 -1.66
CA VAL A 73 7.03 -8.83 -0.77
C VAL A 73 6.50 -7.41 -0.57
N GLN A 74 5.81 -6.84 -1.57
CA GLN A 74 5.14 -5.54 -1.45
C GLN A 74 4.06 -5.56 -0.37
N ALA A 75 3.23 -6.62 -0.37
CA ALA A 75 2.18 -6.80 0.63
C ALA A 75 2.75 -6.89 2.05
N ILE A 76 3.82 -7.66 2.23
CA ILE A 76 4.52 -7.77 3.52
C ILE A 76 5.02 -6.40 3.98
N ALA A 77 5.66 -5.64 3.09
CA ALA A 77 6.17 -4.33 3.42
C ALA A 77 5.05 -3.35 3.82
N ALA A 78 3.96 -3.33 3.06
CA ALA A 78 2.80 -2.49 3.36
C ALA A 78 2.11 -2.85 4.70
N VAL A 79 2.03 -4.14 5.04
CA VAL A 79 1.48 -4.58 6.34
C VAL A 79 2.38 -4.14 7.49
N ILE A 80 3.71 -4.30 7.36
CA ILE A 80 4.68 -3.85 8.36
C ILE A 80 4.57 -2.34 8.55
N GLU A 81 4.62 -1.58 7.47
CA GLU A 81 4.54 -0.12 7.51
C GLU A 81 3.19 0.38 8.06
N GLY A 82 2.08 -0.18 7.58
CA GLY A 82 0.75 0.11 8.11
C GLY A 82 0.64 -0.17 9.61
N THR A 83 1.29 -1.23 10.10
CA THR A 83 1.34 -1.54 11.54
C THR A 83 2.14 -0.48 12.30
N VAL A 84 3.29 -0.04 11.78
CA VAL A 84 4.09 1.05 12.38
C VAL A 84 3.27 2.34 12.44
N ILE A 85 2.60 2.73 11.36
CA ILE A 85 1.73 3.92 11.31
C ILE A 85 0.60 3.81 12.35
N THR A 86 0.00 2.63 12.49
CA THR A 86 -1.06 2.38 13.47
C THR A 86 -0.55 2.55 14.91
N LEU A 87 0.64 2.01 15.22
CA LEU A 87 1.28 2.18 16.52
C LEU A 87 1.62 3.65 16.81
N SER A 88 2.11 4.39 15.80
CA SER A 88 2.33 5.84 15.91
C SER A 88 1.03 6.60 16.19
N GLY A 89 -0.08 6.23 15.54
CA GLY A 89 -1.40 6.79 15.80
C GLY A 89 -1.87 6.56 17.24
N PHE A 90 -1.70 5.34 17.77
CA PHE A 90 -1.98 5.06 19.19
C PHE A 90 -1.09 5.84 20.14
N TYR A 91 0.19 6.00 19.81
CA TYR A 91 1.13 6.79 20.60
C TYR A 91 0.73 8.27 20.65
N ILE A 92 0.32 8.86 19.51
CA ILE A 92 -0.20 10.24 19.44
C ILE A 92 -1.44 10.41 20.31
N ILE A 93 -2.40 9.47 20.24
CA ILE A 93 -3.60 9.49 21.10
C ILE A 93 -3.20 9.44 22.57
N TYR A 94 -2.25 8.58 22.93
CA TYR A 94 -1.75 8.45 24.30
C TYR A 94 -1.12 9.76 24.80
N GLU A 95 -0.23 10.39 24.03
CA GLU A 95 0.38 11.68 24.41
C GLU A 95 -0.65 12.80 24.48
N ALA A 96 -1.64 12.82 23.59
CA ALA A 96 -2.75 13.77 23.65
C ALA A 96 -3.58 13.64 24.94
N ILE A 97 -3.95 12.42 25.34
CA ILE A 97 -4.67 12.15 26.59
C ILE A 97 -3.82 12.55 27.80
N LYS A 98 -2.54 12.14 27.82
CA LYS A 98 -1.61 12.45 28.90
C LYS A 98 -1.47 13.96 29.09
N LYS A 99 -1.39 14.72 28.00
CA LYS A 99 -1.33 16.19 28.03
C LYS A 99 -2.63 16.82 28.52
N ALA A 100 -3.78 16.28 28.12
CA ALA A 100 -5.08 16.74 28.61
C ALA A 100 -5.25 16.52 30.12
N VAL A 101 -4.71 15.43 30.68
CA VAL A 101 -4.86 15.09 32.10
C VAL A 101 -3.84 15.80 32.98
N ASN A 102 -2.55 15.76 32.61
CA ASN A 102 -1.46 16.24 33.47
C ASN A 102 -1.16 17.73 33.28
N GLY A 103 -1.72 18.36 32.25
CA GLY A 103 -1.26 19.64 31.75
C GLY A 103 0.15 19.53 31.14
N GLY A 104 0.58 20.58 30.45
CA GLY A 104 1.92 20.66 29.89
C GLY A 104 2.04 21.84 28.94
N GLU A 105 3.02 22.71 29.20
CA GLU A 105 3.28 23.86 28.33
C GLU A 105 3.90 23.38 27.01
N THR A 106 3.30 23.80 25.89
CA THR A 106 3.87 23.54 24.57
C THR A 106 4.94 24.60 24.28
N THR A 107 6.14 24.43 24.81
CA THR A 107 7.24 25.38 24.55
C THR A 107 8.16 24.83 23.45
N LEU A 108 8.07 25.42 22.26
CA LEU A 108 9.11 25.25 21.23
C LEU A 108 10.04 26.46 21.27
N VAL A 109 11.34 26.20 21.30
CA VAL A 109 12.38 27.23 21.13
C VAL A 109 12.38 27.75 19.69
N ASN A 110 12.62 29.06 19.48
CA ASN A 110 12.55 29.71 18.16
C ASN A 110 13.29 28.95 17.02
N PRO A 111 14.50 28.38 17.22
CA PRO A 111 15.14 27.55 16.18
C PRO A 111 14.36 26.28 15.80
N ALA A 112 13.66 25.65 16.75
CA ALA A 112 12.88 24.45 16.50
C ALA A 112 11.67 24.74 15.57
N ILE A 113 11.06 25.92 15.70
CA ILE A 113 9.95 26.35 14.85
C ILE A 113 10.41 26.51 13.39
N MET A 114 11.57 27.13 13.15
CA MET A 114 12.09 27.30 11.78
C MET A 114 12.41 25.96 11.11
N VAL A 115 13.01 25.02 11.85
CA VAL A 115 13.30 23.67 11.36
C VAL A 115 12.02 22.89 11.06
N MET A 116 11.00 23.04 11.92
CA MET A 116 9.70 22.42 11.74
C MET A 116 8.99 22.95 10.48
N ILE A 117 8.96 24.27 10.26
CA ILE A 117 8.39 24.88 9.05
C ILE A 117 9.10 24.38 7.80
N PHE A 118 10.44 24.36 7.82
CA PHE A 118 11.23 23.82 6.71
C PHE A 118 10.88 22.35 6.44
N SER A 119 10.84 21.52 7.49
CA SER A 119 10.53 20.10 7.38
C SER A 119 9.13 19.88 6.81
N ILE A 120 8.12 20.60 7.29
CA ILE A 120 6.74 20.57 6.78
C ILE A 120 6.72 20.88 5.28
N GLY A 121 7.42 21.93 4.84
CA GLY A 121 7.46 22.32 3.43
C GLY A 121 8.06 21.23 2.54
N VAL A 122 9.18 20.63 2.96
CA VAL A 122 9.83 19.53 2.23
C VAL A 122 8.96 18.28 2.22
N THR A 123 8.40 17.89 3.38
CA THR A 123 7.52 16.72 3.50
C THR A 123 6.25 16.90 2.67
N PHE A 124 5.67 18.10 2.61
CA PHE A 124 4.51 18.37 1.76
C PHE A 124 4.79 18.10 0.28
N LEU A 125 5.93 18.59 -0.24
CA LEU A 125 6.34 18.33 -1.61
C LEU A 125 6.57 16.84 -1.87
N LEU A 126 7.15 16.13 -0.90
CA LEU A 126 7.35 14.69 -0.98
C LEU A 126 6.01 13.94 -1.02
N VAL A 127 5.07 14.24 -0.11
CA VAL A 127 3.75 13.62 -0.06
C VAL A 127 3.00 13.83 -1.37
N GLU A 128 2.98 15.04 -1.91
CA GLU A 128 2.35 15.33 -3.20
C GLU A 128 2.95 14.51 -4.34
N TYR A 129 4.27 14.36 -4.36
CA TYR A 129 4.95 13.53 -5.35
C TYR A 129 4.61 12.04 -5.19
N LEU A 130 4.70 11.49 -3.97
CA LEU A 130 4.39 10.07 -3.69
C LEU A 130 2.93 9.76 -3.99
N MET A 131 1.99 10.63 -3.62
CA MET A 131 0.56 10.47 -3.92
C MET A 131 0.28 10.42 -5.42
N ARG A 132 0.99 11.22 -6.23
CA ARG A 132 0.88 11.15 -7.69
C ARG A 132 1.41 9.82 -8.22
N VAL A 133 2.56 9.36 -7.75
CA VAL A 133 3.14 8.08 -8.18
C VAL A 133 2.28 6.90 -7.71
N ALA A 134 1.74 6.93 -6.50
CA ALA A 134 0.83 5.90 -5.99
C ALA A 134 -0.41 5.77 -6.88
N LYS A 135 -1.03 6.90 -7.27
CA LYS A 135 -2.19 6.89 -8.19
C LYS A 135 -1.85 6.39 -9.59
N GLN A 136 -0.63 6.63 -10.08
CA GLN A 136 -0.20 6.19 -11.41
C GLN A 136 0.18 4.72 -11.46
N THR A 137 0.77 4.21 -10.40
CA THR A 137 1.37 2.86 -10.37
C THR A 137 0.53 1.83 -9.63
N ASP A 138 -0.47 2.28 -8.86
CA ASP A 138 -1.31 1.42 -8.02
C ASP A 138 -0.47 0.49 -7.13
N ASN A 139 0.65 1.03 -6.62
CA ASN A 139 1.61 0.28 -5.83
C ASN A 139 1.37 0.51 -4.33
N ILE A 140 1.06 -0.58 -3.63
CA ILE A 140 0.73 -0.54 -2.20
C ILE A 140 1.87 -0.01 -1.33
N VAL A 141 3.14 -0.26 -1.69
CA VAL A 141 4.31 0.25 -0.94
C VAL A 141 4.45 1.77 -1.08
N ILE A 142 4.21 2.31 -2.28
CA ILE A 142 4.25 3.78 -2.47
C ILE A 142 3.06 4.43 -1.77
N LYS A 143 1.90 3.76 -1.74
CA LYS A 143 0.70 4.22 -1.04
C LYS A 143 0.91 4.25 0.48
N SER A 144 1.57 3.24 1.05
CA SER A 144 1.91 3.18 2.47
C SER A 144 2.94 4.25 2.84
N ASP A 145 4.00 4.41 2.03
CA ASP A 145 5.04 5.45 2.21
C ASP A 145 4.44 6.87 2.15
N ALA A 146 3.53 7.11 1.18
CA ALA A 146 2.81 8.38 1.10
C ALA A 146 1.94 8.64 2.34
N LEU A 147 1.32 7.60 2.90
CA LEU A 147 0.49 7.72 4.10
C LEU A 147 1.34 7.96 5.36
N HIS A 148 2.52 7.34 5.45
CA HIS A 148 3.49 7.58 6.53
C HIS A 148 3.91 9.05 6.55
N TYR A 149 4.44 9.58 5.44
CA TYR A 149 4.83 10.98 5.37
C TYR A 149 3.66 11.97 5.50
N LYS A 150 2.45 11.58 5.06
CA LYS A 150 1.24 12.37 5.29
C LYS A 150 0.90 12.44 6.78
N THR A 151 1.09 11.35 7.52
CA THR A 151 0.92 11.30 8.98
C THR A 151 1.88 12.26 9.66
N ASP A 152 3.15 12.27 9.25
CA ASP A 152 4.15 13.20 9.79
C ASP A 152 3.79 14.65 9.48
N LEU A 153 3.34 14.93 8.25
CA LEU A 153 2.94 16.27 7.83
C LEU A 153 1.76 16.78 8.66
N LEU A 154 0.73 15.96 8.85
CA LEU A 154 -0.46 16.31 9.63
C LEU A 154 -0.13 16.51 11.11
N THR A 155 0.69 15.62 11.68
CA THR A 155 1.11 15.71 13.08
C THR A 155 1.92 16.96 13.35
N ASN A 156 2.95 17.25 12.52
CA ASN A 156 3.75 18.47 12.63
C ASN A 156 2.91 19.72 12.37
N GLY A 157 1.96 19.66 11.42
CA GLY A 157 1.03 20.75 11.14
C GLY A 157 0.15 21.10 12.33
N VAL A 158 -0.39 20.09 13.02
CA VAL A 158 -1.18 20.32 14.24
C VAL A 158 -0.35 20.88 15.37
N ILE A 159 0.85 20.36 15.62
CA ILE A 159 1.73 20.91 16.66
C ILE A 159 1.99 22.41 16.41
N LEU A 160 2.28 22.79 15.16
CA LEU A 160 2.53 24.18 14.80
C LEU A 160 1.27 25.04 14.95
N PHE A 161 0.12 24.55 14.48
CA PHE A 161 -1.15 25.24 14.59
C PHE A 161 -1.58 25.44 16.07
N SER A 162 -1.44 24.40 16.88
CA SER A 162 -1.66 24.44 18.33
C SER A 162 -0.78 25.47 19.00
N LEU A 163 0.52 25.53 18.66
CA LEU A 163 1.44 26.52 19.22
C LEU A 163 1.02 27.95 18.92
N VAL A 164 0.57 28.23 17.70
CA VAL A 164 0.05 29.55 17.32
C VAL A 164 -1.17 29.90 18.17
N ILE A 165 -2.12 28.98 18.31
CA ILE A 165 -3.33 29.23 19.11
C ILE A 165 -2.99 29.44 20.59
N VAL A 166 -2.13 28.59 21.16
CA VAL A 166 -1.68 28.70 22.56
C VAL A 166 -1.00 30.05 22.78
N SER A 167 -0.13 30.49 21.87
CA SER A 167 0.54 31.80 22.00
C SER A 167 -0.42 33.00 21.98
N LEU A 168 -1.56 32.87 21.30
CA LEU A 168 -2.57 33.94 21.18
C LEU A 168 -3.63 33.90 22.29
N THR A 169 -3.97 32.71 22.78
CA THR A 169 -5.15 32.49 23.65
C THR A 169 -4.83 31.92 25.02
N GLY A 170 -3.63 31.35 25.21
CA GLY A 170 -3.25 30.59 26.40
C GLY A 170 -3.96 29.24 26.54
N TRP A 171 -4.67 28.77 25.51
CA TRP A 171 -5.48 27.55 25.62
C TRP A 171 -4.70 26.29 25.25
N ASP A 172 -3.98 25.71 26.22
CA ASP A 172 -3.12 24.53 26.02
C ASP A 172 -3.84 23.24 25.60
N MET A 173 -5.16 23.16 25.79
CA MET A 173 -5.94 21.95 25.51
C MET A 173 -6.21 21.73 24.01
N VAL A 174 -5.96 22.75 23.18
CA VAL A 174 -6.13 22.69 21.72
C VAL A 174 -5.30 21.56 21.12
N ASP A 175 -4.05 21.43 21.57
CA ASP A 175 -3.13 20.41 21.05
C ASP A 175 -3.61 18.98 21.34
N ALA A 176 -4.17 18.76 22.53
CA ALA A 176 -4.71 17.46 22.91
C ALA A 176 -5.94 17.08 22.05
N ILE A 177 -6.83 18.03 21.77
CA ILE A 177 -8.04 17.78 20.95
C ILE A 177 -7.64 17.43 19.51
N PHE A 178 -6.77 18.24 18.90
CA PHE A 178 -6.34 18.01 17.53
C PHE A 178 -5.46 16.75 17.40
N GLY A 179 -4.55 16.51 18.35
CA GLY A 179 -3.73 15.31 18.39
C GLY A 179 -4.57 14.04 18.49
N PHE A 180 -5.59 14.03 19.35
CA PHE A 180 -6.53 12.91 19.46
C PHE A 180 -7.28 12.66 18.15
N GLY A 181 -7.84 13.70 17.53
CA GLY A 181 -8.57 13.59 16.27
C GLY A 181 -7.70 13.09 15.12
N ILE A 182 -6.47 13.60 15.00
CA ILE A 182 -5.50 13.14 13.99
C ILE A 182 -5.08 11.70 14.22
N GLY A 183 -4.83 11.30 15.48
CA GLY A 183 -4.49 9.92 15.80
C GLY A 183 -5.54 8.91 15.32
N ILE A 184 -6.83 9.22 15.51
CA ILE A 184 -7.94 8.41 15.00
C ILE A 184 -7.92 8.35 13.46
N TYR A 185 -7.75 9.51 12.81
CA TYR A 185 -7.71 9.60 11.35
C TYR A 185 -6.54 8.79 10.75
N ILE A 186 -5.36 8.81 11.40
CA ILE A 186 -4.18 8.04 11.00
C ILE A 186 -4.47 6.53 11.09
N ILE A 187 -4.99 6.07 12.23
CA ILE A 187 -5.33 4.66 12.45
C ILE A 187 -6.34 4.17 11.40
N TYR A 188 -7.39 4.95 11.16
CA TYR A 188 -8.38 4.64 10.13
C TYR A 188 -7.76 4.53 8.73
N SER A 189 -6.85 5.45 8.39
CA SER A 189 -6.16 5.43 7.10
C SER A 189 -5.21 4.22 6.96
N ALA A 190 -4.49 3.88 8.04
CA ALA A 190 -3.55 2.75 8.06
C ALA A 190 -4.26 1.39 7.97
N TYR A 191 -5.45 1.27 8.56
CA TYR A 191 -6.27 0.06 8.46
C TYR A 191 -6.55 -0.36 7.02
N GLY A 192 -6.83 0.60 6.12
CA GLY A 192 -7.03 0.33 4.70
C GLY A 192 -5.82 -0.32 4.03
N ILE A 193 -4.61 0.17 4.32
CA ILE A 193 -3.35 -0.36 3.80
C ILE A 193 -3.08 -1.77 4.33
N ILE A 194 -3.25 -1.97 5.64
CA ILE A 194 -3.05 -3.29 6.27
C ILE A 194 -4.02 -4.30 5.65
N LYS A 195 -5.30 -3.94 5.53
CA LYS A 195 -6.33 -4.80 4.95
C LYS A 195 -5.97 -5.21 3.52
N GLU A 196 -5.60 -4.24 2.69
CA GLU A 196 -5.19 -4.47 1.30
C GLU A 196 -3.96 -5.39 1.21
N GLY A 197 -2.95 -5.17 2.05
CA GLY A 197 -1.77 -6.03 2.13
C GLY A 197 -2.08 -7.45 2.59
N ILE A 198 -2.94 -7.63 3.61
CA ILE A 198 -3.39 -8.95 4.05
C ILE A 198 -4.16 -9.66 2.94
N TYR A 199 -5.05 -8.96 2.24
CA TYR A 199 -5.83 -9.53 1.13
C TYR A 199 -4.93 -10.00 -0.02
N MET A 200 -3.90 -9.23 -0.36
CA MET A 200 -2.91 -9.63 -1.36
C MET A 200 -2.09 -10.86 -0.91
N LEU A 201 -1.83 -11.01 0.39
CA LEU A 201 -1.15 -12.21 0.93
C LEU A 201 -2.04 -13.46 0.85
N LEU A 202 -3.34 -13.30 1.13
CA LEU A 202 -4.34 -14.36 1.17
C LEU A 202 -4.91 -14.73 -0.21
N ASP A 203 -4.37 -14.17 -1.29
CA ASP A 203 -4.87 -14.38 -2.66
C ASP A 203 -6.36 -14.03 -2.79
N HIS A 204 -6.77 -12.93 -2.17
CA HIS A 204 -8.11 -12.40 -2.33
C HIS A 204 -8.42 -12.12 -3.81
N ALA A 205 -9.67 -12.38 -4.21
CA ALA A 205 -10.16 -12.12 -5.55
C ALA A 205 -9.91 -10.67 -5.98
N LEU A 206 -9.78 -10.48 -7.30
CA LEU A 206 -9.81 -9.15 -7.90
C LEU A 206 -11.14 -8.45 -7.58
N ASP A 207 -11.19 -7.14 -7.77
CA ASP A 207 -12.42 -6.37 -7.56
C ASP A 207 -13.57 -6.95 -8.39
N ALA A 208 -14.77 -7.01 -7.79
CA ALA A 208 -15.94 -7.63 -8.40
C ALA A 208 -16.27 -7.07 -9.80
N GLU A 209 -16.01 -5.77 -10.02
CA GLU A 209 -16.17 -5.14 -11.33
C GLU A 209 -15.24 -5.76 -12.39
N VAL A 210 -13.98 -6.02 -12.04
CA VAL A 210 -13.00 -6.66 -12.92
C VAL A 210 -13.36 -8.12 -13.15
N VAL A 211 -13.79 -8.84 -12.12
CA VAL A 211 -14.24 -10.24 -12.24
C VAL A 211 -15.43 -10.34 -13.19
N ASN A 212 -16.46 -9.51 -13.02
CA ASN A 212 -17.62 -9.48 -13.93
C ASN A 212 -17.23 -9.14 -15.38
N GLN A 213 -16.23 -8.27 -15.58
CA GLN A 213 -15.71 -7.98 -16.91
C GLN A 213 -14.99 -9.19 -17.51
N ILE A 214 -14.24 -9.97 -16.72
CA ILE A 214 -13.60 -11.21 -17.16
C ILE A 214 -14.66 -12.22 -17.60
N GLU A 215 -15.67 -12.48 -16.76
CA GLU A 215 -16.80 -13.37 -17.07
C GLU A 215 -17.47 -12.95 -18.38
N SER A 216 -17.80 -11.67 -18.52
CA SER A 216 -18.39 -11.12 -19.74
C SER A 216 -17.50 -11.36 -20.98
N LYS A 217 -16.17 -11.33 -20.86
CA LYS A 217 -15.27 -11.58 -22.00
C LYS A 217 -15.17 -13.05 -22.39
N ILE A 218 -15.36 -13.94 -21.43
CA ILE A 218 -15.47 -15.38 -21.66
C ILE A 218 -16.81 -15.68 -22.35
N ASP A 219 -17.92 -15.18 -21.80
CA ASP A 219 -19.29 -15.45 -22.28
C ASP A 219 -19.60 -14.83 -23.65
N GLU A 220 -18.88 -13.77 -24.05
CA GLU A 220 -18.99 -13.17 -25.38
C GLU A 220 -18.50 -14.08 -26.52
N HIS A 221 -17.77 -15.16 -26.23
CA HIS A 221 -17.25 -16.04 -27.28
C HIS A 221 -18.27 -17.11 -27.70
N PRO A 222 -18.73 -17.15 -28.97
CA PRO A 222 -19.89 -17.94 -29.38
C PRO A 222 -19.71 -19.46 -29.33
N LEU A 223 -18.46 -19.93 -29.25
CA LEU A 223 -18.11 -21.36 -29.16
C LEU A 223 -17.81 -21.83 -27.73
N VAL A 224 -18.01 -20.96 -26.73
CA VAL A 224 -17.94 -21.32 -25.31
C VAL A 224 -19.36 -21.67 -24.85
N ASN A 225 -19.55 -22.88 -24.35
CA ASN A 225 -20.86 -23.34 -23.88
C ASN A 225 -21.17 -22.82 -22.46
N SER A 226 -20.18 -22.92 -21.58
CA SER A 226 -20.21 -22.38 -20.21
C SER A 226 -18.77 -22.19 -19.72
N HIS A 227 -18.63 -21.52 -18.59
CA HIS A 227 -17.38 -21.44 -17.85
C HIS A 227 -17.67 -21.66 -16.37
N HIS A 228 -16.71 -22.24 -15.65
CA HIS A 228 -16.83 -22.42 -14.21
C HIS A 228 -15.45 -22.30 -13.53
N TRP A 229 -15.44 -22.35 -12.20
CA TRP A 229 -14.21 -22.30 -11.40
C TRP A 229 -13.29 -21.10 -11.69
N LEU A 230 -13.88 -19.94 -12.01
CA LEU A 230 -13.12 -18.70 -12.17
C LEU A 230 -12.49 -18.28 -10.84
N LYS A 231 -11.15 -18.32 -10.80
CA LYS A 231 -10.33 -17.87 -9.68
C LYS A 231 -9.46 -16.73 -10.15
N THR A 232 -9.48 -15.64 -9.39
CA THR A 232 -8.65 -14.48 -9.66
C THR A 232 -7.87 -14.10 -8.43
N ARG A 233 -6.68 -13.53 -8.61
CA ARG A 233 -5.85 -12.96 -7.53
C ARG A 233 -4.87 -11.96 -8.10
N THR A 234 -4.26 -11.14 -7.24
CA THR A 234 -3.20 -10.21 -7.63
C THR A 234 -2.03 -10.25 -6.65
N ASP A 235 -0.82 -9.99 -7.15
CA ASP A 235 0.36 -9.71 -6.34
C ASP A 235 0.74 -8.22 -6.35
N GLY A 236 -0.18 -7.37 -6.81
CA GLY A 236 0.00 -5.92 -6.98
C GLY A 236 0.38 -5.56 -8.41
N SER A 237 1.39 -6.21 -8.99
CA SER A 237 1.85 -5.91 -10.37
C SER A 237 1.25 -6.86 -11.41
N ASN A 238 0.99 -8.10 -11.02
CA ASN A 238 0.48 -9.15 -11.87
C ASN A 238 -0.91 -9.59 -11.39
N ASN A 239 -1.83 -9.75 -12.33
CA ASN A 239 -3.12 -10.39 -12.13
C ASN A 239 -3.02 -11.83 -12.60
N TYR A 240 -3.51 -12.75 -11.79
CA TYR A 240 -3.59 -14.17 -12.10
C TYR A 240 -5.05 -14.54 -12.27
N VAL A 241 -5.36 -15.26 -13.33
CA VAL A 241 -6.72 -15.68 -13.68
C VAL A 241 -6.65 -17.15 -14.06
N GLU A 242 -7.48 -17.97 -13.43
CA GLU A 242 -7.61 -19.39 -13.70
C GLU A 242 -9.10 -19.67 -13.90
N PHE A 243 -9.47 -20.43 -14.93
CA PHE A 243 -10.87 -20.78 -15.17
C PHE A 243 -10.95 -22.06 -16.01
N HIS A 244 -12.11 -22.67 -15.97
CA HIS A 244 -12.48 -23.80 -16.82
C HIS A 244 -13.40 -23.30 -17.95
N LEU A 245 -13.09 -23.70 -19.19
CA LEU A 245 -13.92 -23.43 -20.36
C LEU A 245 -14.57 -24.72 -20.84
N VAL A 246 -15.89 -24.74 -20.88
CA VAL A 246 -16.65 -25.86 -21.42
C VAL A 246 -16.83 -25.63 -22.93
N LEU A 247 -16.26 -26.55 -23.71
CA LEU A 247 -16.22 -26.52 -25.17
C LEU A 247 -16.89 -27.77 -25.76
N GLU A 248 -17.05 -27.81 -27.09
CA GLU A 248 -17.62 -28.99 -27.75
C GLU A 248 -16.69 -30.22 -27.65
N PRO A 249 -17.20 -31.42 -27.33
CA PRO A 249 -16.36 -32.61 -27.09
C PRO A 249 -15.50 -33.04 -28.28
N ASP A 250 -15.95 -32.78 -29.51
CA ASP A 250 -15.29 -33.14 -30.77
C ASP A 250 -14.40 -32.02 -31.32
N MET A 251 -14.32 -30.89 -30.62
CA MET A 251 -13.44 -29.78 -30.96
C MET A 251 -11.98 -30.23 -30.92
N THR A 252 -11.20 -29.86 -31.94
CA THR A 252 -9.77 -30.16 -31.90
C THR A 252 -9.08 -29.33 -30.83
N LEU A 253 -8.05 -29.89 -30.18
CA LEU A 253 -7.25 -29.14 -29.18
C LEU A 253 -6.69 -27.82 -29.75
N LEU A 254 -6.40 -27.79 -31.05
CA LEU A 254 -5.95 -26.58 -31.74
C LEU A 254 -7.04 -25.49 -31.79
N GLU A 255 -8.29 -25.87 -32.03
CA GLU A 255 -9.42 -24.93 -32.03
C GLU A 255 -9.71 -24.43 -30.62
N ALA A 256 -9.73 -25.33 -29.63
CA ALA A 256 -9.87 -24.97 -28.22
C ALA A 256 -8.79 -23.95 -27.78
N HIS A 257 -7.53 -24.20 -28.15
CA HIS A 257 -6.43 -23.28 -27.83
C HIS A 257 -6.60 -21.92 -28.51
N ARG A 258 -7.02 -21.88 -29.78
CA ARG A 258 -7.28 -20.61 -30.50
C ARG A 258 -8.45 -19.82 -29.92
N ILE A 259 -9.45 -20.49 -29.37
CA ILE A 259 -10.55 -19.83 -28.65
C ILE A 259 -10.00 -19.21 -27.37
N SER A 260 -9.18 -19.96 -26.63
CA SER A 260 -8.53 -19.44 -25.43
C SER A 260 -7.66 -18.23 -25.72
N ASP A 261 -6.78 -18.28 -26.73
CA ASP A 261 -5.92 -17.16 -27.11
C ASP A 261 -6.74 -15.88 -27.34
N GLN A 262 -7.90 -15.99 -27.99
CA GLN A 262 -8.79 -14.85 -28.23
C GLN A 262 -9.42 -14.30 -26.96
N ILE A 263 -9.82 -15.17 -26.03
CA ILE A 263 -10.39 -14.78 -24.73
C ILE A 263 -9.30 -14.15 -23.86
N GLU A 264 -8.12 -14.75 -23.79
CA GLU A 264 -6.95 -14.25 -23.09
C GLU A 264 -6.57 -12.86 -23.58
N GLU A 265 -6.47 -12.66 -24.90
CA GLU A 265 -6.18 -11.34 -25.48
C GLU A 265 -7.23 -10.28 -25.09
N ARG A 266 -8.52 -10.66 -25.00
CA ARG A 266 -9.59 -9.75 -24.58
C ARG A 266 -9.47 -9.38 -23.11
N ILE A 267 -9.16 -10.35 -22.24
CA ILE A 267 -8.95 -10.14 -20.80
C ILE A 267 -7.72 -9.24 -20.57
N MET A 268 -6.63 -9.48 -21.29
CA MET A 268 -5.40 -8.68 -21.19
C MET A 268 -5.63 -7.19 -21.50
N ARG A 269 -6.62 -6.87 -22.34
CA ARG A 269 -6.99 -5.49 -22.71
C ARG A 269 -7.84 -4.77 -21.67
N LEU A 270 -8.28 -5.44 -20.59
CA LEU A 270 -9.04 -4.80 -19.51
C LEU A 270 -8.18 -3.79 -18.73
N ASP A 271 -6.90 -4.11 -18.49
CA ASP A 271 -5.93 -3.18 -17.92
C ASP A 271 -4.52 -3.46 -18.46
N GLU A 272 -4.08 -2.64 -19.42
CA GLU A 272 -2.75 -2.74 -20.04
C GLU A 272 -1.60 -2.34 -19.10
N ARG A 273 -1.90 -1.79 -17.90
CA ARG A 273 -0.88 -1.42 -16.91
C ARG A 273 -0.43 -2.61 -16.07
N LYS A 274 -1.24 -3.68 -16.02
CA LYS A 274 -0.96 -4.91 -15.26
C LYS A 274 -0.49 -6.00 -16.22
N VAL A 275 0.33 -6.91 -15.70
CA VAL A 275 0.65 -8.16 -16.41
C VAL A 275 -0.42 -9.18 -16.05
N TRP A 276 -0.99 -9.85 -17.05
CA TRP A 276 -2.00 -10.88 -16.86
C TRP A 276 -1.38 -12.25 -17.11
N ILE A 277 -1.56 -13.15 -16.14
CA ILE A 277 -1.14 -14.55 -16.22
C ILE A 277 -2.41 -15.39 -16.16
N ILE A 278 -2.79 -15.94 -17.31
CA ILE A 278 -4.06 -16.64 -17.48
C ILE A 278 -3.79 -18.12 -17.69
N THR A 279 -4.48 -18.97 -16.93
CA THR A 279 -4.37 -20.44 -17.04
C THR A 279 -5.76 -21.03 -17.29
N PRO A 280 -6.14 -21.26 -18.55
CA PRO A 280 -7.38 -21.92 -18.91
C PRO A 280 -7.26 -23.45 -18.72
N HIS A 281 -8.34 -24.08 -18.26
CA HIS A 281 -8.59 -25.51 -18.39
C HIS A 281 -9.68 -25.73 -19.44
N TYR A 282 -9.56 -26.78 -20.27
CA TYR A 282 -10.51 -27.05 -21.36
C TYR A 282 -11.31 -28.31 -21.04
N ASP A 283 -12.61 -28.13 -20.80
CA ASP A 283 -13.53 -29.20 -20.45
C ASP A 283 -14.41 -29.57 -21.64
N PRO A 284 -14.52 -30.87 -21.98
CA PRO A 284 -15.35 -31.33 -23.10
C PRO A 284 -16.84 -31.37 -22.75
N TYR A 285 -17.21 -31.21 -21.48
CA TYR A 285 -18.59 -31.10 -20.98
C TYR A 285 -18.55 -30.42 -19.62
N ASP A 286 -19.70 -29.93 -19.15
CA ASP A 286 -19.76 -29.27 -17.85
C ASP A 286 -19.65 -30.29 -16.70
N ASP A 287 -18.51 -30.30 -16.02
CA ASP A 287 -18.19 -31.19 -14.91
C ASP A 287 -18.07 -30.46 -13.55
N GLU A 288 -18.61 -29.24 -13.46
CA GLU A 288 -18.52 -28.40 -12.25
C GLU A 288 -18.98 -29.12 -10.98
N GLU A 289 -20.08 -29.88 -11.06
CA GLU A 289 -20.60 -30.64 -9.90
C GLU A 289 -19.59 -31.70 -9.41
N ILE A 290 -18.90 -32.39 -10.32
CA ILE A 290 -17.90 -33.41 -9.98
C ILE A 290 -16.70 -32.74 -9.31
N ASN A 291 -16.27 -31.61 -9.88
CA ASN A 291 -15.18 -30.81 -9.38
C ASN A 291 -15.46 -30.30 -7.95
N ASN A 292 -16.67 -29.79 -7.70
CA ASN A 292 -17.11 -29.34 -6.36
C ASN A 292 -17.13 -30.49 -5.35
N MET A 293 -17.66 -31.67 -5.71
CA MET A 293 -17.64 -32.85 -4.83
C MET A 293 -16.23 -33.28 -4.43
N ASN A 294 -15.26 -33.19 -5.34
CA ASN A 294 -13.87 -33.55 -5.05
C ASN A 294 -13.23 -32.58 -4.04
N VAL A 295 -13.51 -31.28 -4.15
CA VAL A 295 -12.99 -30.28 -3.20
C VAL A 295 -13.59 -30.48 -1.81
N ASP A 296 -14.90 -30.66 -1.71
CA ASP A 296 -15.62 -30.81 -0.44
C ASP A 296 -15.30 -32.15 0.25
N GLY A 297 -15.20 -33.24 -0.51
CA GLY A 297 -14.84 -34.57 0.01
C GLY A 297 -13.43 -34.67 0.61
N HIS A 298 -12.55 -33.71 0.31
CA HIS A 298 -11.24 -33.56 0.95
C HIS A 298 -11.28 -32.71 2.22
N GLN A 299 -12.31 -31.89 2.45
CA GLN A 299 -12.48 -31.10 3.68
C GLN A 299 -13.08 -31.92 4.83
N GLU A 300 -13.77 -33.03 4.53
CA GLU A 300 -14.37 -33.92 5.53
C GLU A 300 -13.43 -35.05 6.04
N ARG A 301 -12.14 -35.04 5.67
CA ARG A 301 -11.11 -36.00 6.14
C ARG A 301 -10.03 -35.33 6.99
#